data_AF-A0A453AIC6-F1
#
_entry.id   AF-A0A453AIC6-F1
#
_cell.length_a   1.000
_cell.length_b   1.000
_cell.length_c   1.000
_cell.angle_alpha   90.00
_cell.angle_beta   90.00
_cell.angle_gamma   90.00
#
_symmetry.space_group_name_H-M   'P 1'
#
loop_
_entity.id
_entity.type
_entity.pdbx_description
1 polymer ?
#
loop_
_entity_poly.entity_id
_entity_poly.type
_entity_poly.pdbx_seq_one_letter_code
_entity_poly.pdbx_strand_id
1 'polypeptide(L)'
;FWFQILDKSDYTVISGNPYIKKSGWRKISCFYNISFEIKDHSIEFDDSHNVNRAEFLVRASMHGRFSDGWGSCDRREKRFNKPNHDIPSTAETRAKNKACQDLLGIGHNRPG
;
A
#
# COMPACT_ATOMS: atom_id res chain seq x y z
N PHE A 1 16.28 -10.70 24.62
CA PHE A 1 15.73 -9.42 24.13
C PHE A 1 15.68 -9.46 22.60
N TRP A 2 14.65 -10.05 22.00
CA TRP A 2 14.54 -10.16 20.54
C TRP A 2 13.09 -10.00 20.10
N PHE A 3 12.57 -8.76 20.15
CA PHE A 3 11.31 -8.45 19.48
C PHE A 3 11.63 -8.10 18.04
N GLN A 4 11.49 -9.10 17.16
CA GLN A 4 11.46 -8.86 15.73
C GLN A 4 10.02 -8.47 15.37
N ILE A 5 9.81 -7.23 14.89
CA ILE A 5 8.47 -6.72 14.53
C ILE A 5 7.86 -7.54 13.39
N LEU A 6 8.70 -8.11 12.53
CA LEU A 6 8.31 -8.92 11.38
C LEU A 6 8.85 -10.34 11.53
N ASP A 7 8.06 -11.31 11.07
CA ASP A 7 8.47 -12.71 10.97
C ASP A 7 8.42 -13.19 9.50
N LYS A 8 8.90 -14.40 9.22
CA LYS A 8 8.97 -14.95 7.85
C LYS A 8 7.61 -14.95 7.13
N SER A 9 6.50 -15.07 7.86
CA SER A 9 5.16 -15.08 7.27
C SER A 9 4.74 -13.71 6.71
N ASP A 10 5.36 -12.62 7.16
CA ASP A 10 5.10 -11.26 6.68
C ASP A 10 5.77 -10.95 5.34
N TYR A 11 6.58 -11.85 4.81
CA TYR A 11 7.26 -11.67 3.53
C TYR A 11 6.65 -12.54 2.43
N THR A 12 6.71 -12.03 1.20
CA THR A 12 6.43 -12.77 -0.04
C THR A 12 7.59 -12.56 -1.00
N VAL A 13 7.94 -13.58 -1.78
CA VAL A 13 8.99 -13.47 -2.79
C VAL A 13 8.35 -13.12 -4.13
N ILE A 14 8.76 -12.02 -4.74
CA ILE A 14 8.34 -11.61 -6.07
C ILE A 14 9.60 -11.41 -6.90
N SER A 15 9.72 -12.12 -8.03
CA SER A 15 10.89 -12.06 -8.91
C SER A 15 12.23 -12.23 -8.15
N GLY A 16 12.27 -13.19 -7.22
CA GLY A 16 13.45 -13.48 -6.40
C GLY A 16 13.71 -12.53 -5.23
N ASN A 17 12.98 -11.42 -5.11
CA ASN A 17 13.17 -10.43 -4.06
C ASN A 17 12.10 -10.54 -2.96
N PRO A 18 12.48 -10.47 -1.66
CA PRO A 18 11.51 -10.48 -0.57
C PRO A 18 10.80 -9.12 -0.45
N TYR A 19 9.48 -9.16 -0.37
CA TYR A 19 8.62 -7.99 -0.17
C TYR A 19 7.72 -8.18 1.06
N ILE A 20 7.55 -7.10 1.82
CA ILE A 20 6.67 -7.09 2.99
C ILE A 20 5.21 -7.09 2.53
N LYS A 21 4.43 -8.05 3.00
CA LYS A 21 2.98 -8.17 2.78
C LYS A 21 2.23 -7.07 3.54
N LYS A 22 0.93 -6.91 3.22
CA LYS A 22 0.02 -6.02 3.93
C LYS A 22 0.00 -6.26 5.45
N SER A 23 0.14 -7.52 5.90
CA SER A 23 0.22 -7.87 7.33
C SER A 23 1.46 -7.24 8.00
N GLY A 24 2.63 -7.37 7.37
CA GLY A 24 3.87 -6.82 7.90
C GLY A 24 3.85 -5.30 7.97
N TRP A 25 3.34 -4.63 6.92
CA TRP A 25 3.16 -3.17 6.94
C TRP A 25 2.24 -2.71 8.07
N ARG A 26 1.20 -3.48 8.40
CA ARG A 26 0.32 -3.20 9.54
C ARG A 26 1.01 -3.39 10.90
N LYS A 27 1.88 -4.40 11.03
CA LYS A 27 2.70 -4.58 12.24
C LYS A 27 3.66 -3.40 12.42
N ILE A 28 4.34 -2.99 11.36
CA ILE A 28 5.21 -1.80 11.36
C ILE A 28 4.42 -0.56 11.75
N SER A 29 3.30 -0.27 11.09
CA SER A 29 2.52 0.95 11.37
C SER A 29 2.01 0.98 12.80
N CYS A 30 1.59 -0.18 13.35
CA CYS A 30 1.17 -0.29 14.74
C CYS A 30 2.33 -0.02 15.70
N PHE A 31 3.49 -0.65 15.48
CA PHE A 31 4.67 -0.49 16.33
C PHE A 31 5.18 0.96 16.39
N TYR A 32 5.23 1.64 15.23
CA TYR A 32 5.68 3.02 15.13
C TYR A 32 4.57 4.06 15.38
N ASN A 33 3.36 3.61 15.72
CA ASN A 33 2.19 4.47 15.93
C ASN A 33 1.91 5.43 14.76
N ILE A 34 1.95 4.89 13.53
CA ILE A 34 1.70 5.63 12.30
C ILE A 34 0.19 5.67 12.05
N SER A 35 -0.34 6.88 11.87
CA SER A 35 -1.70 7.10 11.41
C SER A 35 -1.73 7.32 9.90
N PHE A 36 -2.85 6.97 9.25
CA PHE A 36 -3.08 7.18 7.83
C PHE A 36 -4.33 8.02 7.60
N GLU A 37 -4.25 8.97 6.68
CA GLU A 37 -5.35 9.81 6.22
C GLU A 37 -5.45 9.70 4.69
N ILE A 38 -6.62 9.36 4.14
CA ILE A 38 -6.85 9.43 2.70
C ILE A 38 -7.09 10.91 2.37
N LYS A 39 -6.16 11.53 1.64
CA LYS A 39 -6.24 12.94 1.24
C LYS A 39 -7.09 13.12 0.00
N ASP A 40 -6.97 12.19 -0.94
CA ASP A 40 -7.72 12.20 -2.19
C ASP A 40 -7.88 10.77 -2.71
N HIS A 41 -8.94 10.54 -3.48
CA HIS A 41 -9.15 9.28 -4.19
C HIS A 41 -10.01 9.49 -5.44
N SER A 42 -9.69 8.75 -6.49
CA SER A 42 -10.48 8.66 -7.70
C SER A 42 -10.70 7.20 -8.08
N ILE A 43 -11.90 6.86 -8.53
CA ILE A 43 -12.23 5.53 -9.04
C ILE A 43 -12.93 5.73 -10.37
N GLU A 44 -12.29 5.25 -11.43
CA GLU A 44 -12.83 5.27 -12.79
C GLU A 44 -13.66 4.01 -13.01
N PHE A 45 -14.89 4.21 -13.48
CA PHE A 45 -15.81 3.14 -13.83
C PHE A 45 -16.03 3.09 -15.35
N ASP A 46 -16.27 1.90 -15.89
CA ASP A 46 -16.78 1.73 -17.25
C ASP A 46 -18.30 1.93 -17.34
N ASP A 47 -18.85 1.89 -18.55
CA ASP A 47 -20.30 2.05 -18.80
C ASP A 47 -21.16 0.98 -18.10
N SER A 48 -20.57 -0.16 -17.77
CA SER A 48 -21.21 -1.26 -17.03
C SER A 48 -20.96 -1.17 -15.52
N HIS A 49 -20.47 -0.04 -15.03
CA HIS A 49 -20.16 0.24 -13.63
C HIS A 49 -19.10 -0.71 -13.02
N ASN A 50 -18.20 -1.26 -13.83
CA ASN A 50 -17.03 -1.96 -13.33
C ASN A 50 -15.86 -0.99 -13.14
N VAL A 51 -15.05 -1.23 -12.10
CA VAL A 51 -13.85 -0.43 -11.85
C VAL A 51 -12.81 -0.71 -12.93
N ASN A 52 -12.39 0.35 -13.63
CA ASN A 52 -11.31 0.33 -14.60
C ASN A 52 -9.98 0.70 -13.96
N ARG A 53 -9.98 1.76 -13.15
CA ARG A 53 -8.79 2.26 -12.44
C ARG A 53 -9.19 2.86 -11.10
N ALA A 54 -8.29 2.76 -10.12
CA ALA A 54 -8.42 3.48 -8.87
C ALA A 54 -7.10 4.15 -8.51
N GLU A 55 -7.17 5.36 -7.97
CA GLU A 55 -6.03 6.12 -7.46
C GLU A 55 -6.33 6.63 -6.06
N PHE A 56 -5.31 6.62 -5.20
CA PHE A 56 -5.39 7.08 -3.83
C PHE A 56 -4.15 7.91 -3.49
N LEU A 57 -4.37 9.06 -2.87
CA LEU A 57 -3.35 9.85 -2.21
C LEU A 57 -3.54 9.69 -0.70
N VAL A 58 -2.53 9.15 -0.02
CA VAL A 58 -2.60 8.86 1.42
C VAL A 58 -1.46 9.55 2.14
N ARG A 59 -1.77 10.22 3.24
CA ARG A 59 -0.80 10.77 4.18
C ARG A 59 -0.55 9.78 5.30
N ALA A 60 0.71 9.39 5.50
CA ALA A 60 1.17 8.72 6.72
C ALA A 60 1.72 9.78 7.68
N SER A 61 1.39 9.71 8.97
CA SER A 61 1.88 10.65 9.99
C SER A 61 2.40 9.94 11.23
N MET A 62 3.49 10.47 11.80
CA MET A 62 4.12 9.98 13.04
C MET A 62 4.83 11.13 13.75
N HIS A 63 4.49 11.37 15.03
CA HIS A 63 5.17 12.34 15.90
C HIS A 63 5.47 13.71 15.25
N GLY A 64 4.47 14.29 14.56
CA GLY A 64 4.59 15.60 13.91
C GLY A 64 5.28 15.60 12.54
N ARG A 65 5.81 14.46 12.08
CA ARG A 65 6.28 14.26 10.71
C ARG A 65 5.19 13.58 9.88
N PHE A 66 5.17 13.86 8.59
CA PHE A 66 4.27 13.20 7.65
C PHE A 66 4.96 12.94 6.31
N SER A 67 4.42 11.99 5.56
CA SER A 67 4.76 11.76 4.17
C SER A 67 3.50 11.40 3.38
N ASP A 68 3.41 11.86 2.15
CA ASP A 68 2.29 11.60 1.25
C ASP A 68 2.71 10.57 0.21
N GLY A 69 1.91 9.51 0.06
CA GLY A 69 2.15 8.43 -0.91
C GLY A 69 0.99 8.31 -1.88
N TRP A 70 1.30 8.30 -3.17
CA TRP A 70 0.33 8.07 -4.24
C TRP A 70 0.37 6.61 -4.73
N GLY A 71 -0.80 5.99 -4.83
CA GLY A 71 -0.97 4.62 -5.32
C GLY A 71 -2.11 4.51 -6.32
N SER A 72 -1.81 3.94 -7.49
CA SER A 72 -2.82 3.57 -8.48
C SER A 72 -2.92 2.06 -8.63
N CYS A 73 -4.05 1.61 -9.17
CA CYS A 73 -4.21 0.27 -9.68
C CYS A 73 -5.15 0.27 -10.89
N ASP A 74 -4.70 -0.30 -12.00
CA ASP A 74 -5.50 -0.49 -13.21
C ASP A 74 -5.98 -1.96 -13.32
N ARG A 75 -7.20 -2.15 -13.84
CA ARG A 75 -7.78 -3.47 -14.09
C ARG A 75 -6.89 -4.35 -14.96
N ARG A 76 -6.10 -3.75 -15.86
CA ARG A 76 -5.23 -4.46 -16.79
C ARG A 76 -3.93 -4.96 -16.18
N GLU A 77 -3.57 -4.54 -14.96
CA GLU A 77 -2.28 -4.92 -14.36
C GLU A 77 -2.15 -6.40 -14.05
N LYS A 78 -3.26 -7.05 -13.67
CA LYS A 78 -3.29 -8.48 -13.33
C LYS A 78 -4.71 -9.02 -13.38
N ARG A 79 -4.84 -10.34 -13.33
CA ARG A 79 -6.14 -10.99 -13.18
C ARG A 79 -6.63 -10.84 -11.74
N PHE A 80 -7.71 -10.07 -11.56
CA PHE A 80 -8.41 -9.91 -10.28
C PHE A 80 -9.57 -10.90 -10.17
N ASN A 81 -9.87 -11.36 -8.95
CA ASN A 81 -11.02 -12.25 -8.69
C ASN A 81 -12.30 -11.43 -8.49
N LYS A 82 -12.19 -10.29 -7.81
CA LYS A 82 -13.30 -9.35 -7.58
C LYS A 82 -12.83 -7.94 -7.95
N PRO A 83 -12.75 -7.60 -9.26
CA PRO A 83 -12.11 -6.37 -9.74
C PRO A 83 -12.61 -5.10 -9.02
N ASN A 84 -13.92 -4.97 -8.81
CA ASN A 84 -14.53 -3.79 -8.18
C ASN A 84 -14.09 -3.56 -6.73
N HIS A 85 -13.59 -4.59 -6.04
CA HIS A 85 -13.07 -4.48 -4.67
C HIS A 85 -11.55 -4.56 -4.62
N ASP A 86 -10.96 -5.45 -5.44
CA ASP A 86 -9.54 -5.73 -5.42
C ASP A 86 -8.72 -4.56 -5.99
N ILE A 87 -9.23 -3.85 -7.01
CA ILE A 87 -8.53 -2.72 -7.64
C ILE A 87 -8.41 -1.54 -6.65
N PRO A 88 -9.51 -1.01 -6.06
CA PRO A 88 -9.39 0.08 -5.08
C PRO A 88 -8.56 -0.32 -3.86
N SER A 89 -8.76 -1.53 -3.33
CA SER A 89 -7.99 -2.05 -2.19
C SER A 89 -6.50 -2.16 -2.50
N THR A 90 -6.13 -2.53 -3.73
CA THR A 90 -4.73 -2.58 -4.17
C THR A 90 -4.14 -1.18 -4.28
N ALA A 91 -4.84 -0.23 -4.89
CA ALA A 91 -4.41 1.17 -5.02
C ALA A 91 -4.22 1.82 -3.64
N GLU A 92 -5.20 1.70 -2.75
CA GLU A 92 -5.13 2.19 -1.37
C GLU A 92 -3.95 1.56 -0.59
N THR A 93 -3.76 0.25 -0.72
CA THR A 93 -2.65 -0.45 -0.04
C THR A 93 -1.30 0.02 -0.57
N ARG A 94 -1.18 0.30 -1.88
CA ARG A 94 0.05 0.86 -2.47
C ARG A 94 0.34 2.27 -1.95
N ALA A 95 -0.68 3.13 -1.89
CA ALA A 95 -0.56 4.48 -1.37
C ALA A 95 -0.09 4.48 0.09
N LYS A 96 -0.76 3.70 0.95
CA LYS A 96 -0.37 3.52 2.37
C LYS A 96 1.05 2.99 2.52
N ASN A 97 1.42 1.97 1.76
CA ASN A 97 2.75 1.38 1.85
C ASN A 97 3.83 2.38 1.43
N LYS A 98 3.64 3.12 0.34
CA LYS A 98 4.59 4.16 -0.10
C LYS A 98 4.72 5.28 0.92
N ALA A 99 3.60 5.83 1.40
CA ALA A 99 3.60 6.87 2.43
C ALA A 99 4.34 6.42 3.70
N CYS A 100 4.10 5.17 4.14
CA CYS A 100 4.77 4.57 5.30
C CYS A 100 6.26 4.35 5.06
N GLN A 101 6.64 3.85 3.88
CA GLN A 101 8.04 3.63 3.48
C GLN A 101 8.83 4.93 3.52
N ASP A 102 8.28 5.98 2.89
CA ASP A 102 8.92 7.29 2.81
C ASP A 102 9.01 7.96 4.19
N LEU A 103 7.97 7.85 5.02
CA LEU A 103 7.96 8.41 6.37
C LEU A 103 9.02 7.77 7.28
N LEU A 104 9.20 6.46 7.17
CA LEU A 104 10.16 5.70 7.98
C LEU A 104 11.57 5.69 7.36
N GLY A 105 11.72 6.12 6.10
CA GLY A 105 12.97 5.99 5.35
C GLY A 105 13.36 4.53 5.08
N ILE A 106 12.39 3.61 5.06
CA ILE A 106 12.60 2.18 4.81
C ILE A 106 11.84 1.80 3.54
N GLY A 107 12.53 1.39 2.49
CA GLY A 107 11.88 1.05 1.24
C GLY A 107 12.89 0.65 0.17
N HIS A 108 12.54 -0.34 -0.63
CA HIS A 108 13.26 -0.63 -1.86
C HIS A 108 12.45 0.01 -2.99
N ASN A 109 13.02 1.00 -3.68
CA ASN A 109 12.41 1.55 -4.89
C ASN A 109 12.25 0.42 -5.90
N ARG A 110 11.00 0.09 -6.26
CA ARG A 110 10.75 -0.65 -7.48
C ARG A 110 11.02 0.33 -8.63
N PRO A 111 11.99 0.07 -9.54
CA PRO A 111 11.92 0.70 -10.85
C PRO A 111 10.56 0.29 -11.44
N GLY A 112 9.82 1.30 -11.92
CA GLY A 112 8.48 1.13 -12.49
C GLY A 112 8.45 0.23 -13.72
#